data_AF-A0A919BT34-F1
#
_entry.id   AF-A0A919BT34-F1
#
_cell.length_a   1.000
_cell.length_b   1.000
_cell.length_c   1.000
_cell.angle_alpha   90.00
_cell.angle_beta   90.00
_cell.angle_gamma   90.00
#
_symmetry.space_group_name_H-M   'P 1'
#
loop_
_entity.id
_entity.type
_entity.pdbx_description
1 polymer ?
#
loop_
_entity_poly.entity_id
_entity_poly.type
_entity_poly.pdbx_seq_one_letter_code
_entity_poly.pdbx_strand_id
1 'polypeptide(L)'
;MRVAPSPALPQQTAAEQVRSVLARAVSLSLTLDGETYDLLGAHTVGARGRITLHPPADTPLADHLADHLARLPLGAPDVRLDLTDIAPTALRDRVRARVALTGRLVPATPGAPAVPGAPGPLRLDLARVVLRTHAGAAEVAPGAYALASPDPLALEEAALLSHLADAHADLVGDLVVLAGARLPHGVVRTLPLAMDQHAVSLRCEYGEGHCDLRLLFPGPARDAAEAGDMVRRLLTAPRCGHHHDHS
;
A
#
# COMPACT_ATOMS: atom_id res chain seq x y z
N MET A 1 -36.53 11.30 -13.20
CA MET A 1 -35.86 10.01 -13.44
C MET A 1 -34.50 10.06 -12.77
N ARG A 2 -34.33 9.46 -11.57
CA ARG A 2 -33.02 9.43 -10.88
C ARG A 2 -32.18 8.36 -11.55
N VAL A 3 -31.10 8.75 -12.22
CA VAL A 3 -30.07 7.83 -12.68
C VAL A 3 -29.50 7.16 -11.42
N ALA A 4 -29.69 5.85 -11.28
CA ALA A 4 -29.04 5.10 -10.22
C ALA A 4 -27.52 5.21 -10.41
N PRO A 5 -26.73 5.44 -9.36
CA PRO A 5 -25.28 5.42 -9.50
C PRO A 5 -24.87 4.04 -10.00
N SER A 6 -24.07 3.99 -11.07
CA SER A 6 -23.44 2.76 -11.53
C SER A 6 -22.73 2.09 -10.35
N PRO A 7 -22.81 0.76 -10.19
CA PRO A 7 -22.13 0.08 -9.10
C PRO A 7 -20.63 0.39 -9.19
N ALA A 8 -20.06 0.87 -8.08
CA ALA A 8 -18.62 1.06 -7.98
C ALA A 8 -17.92 -0.28 -8.23
N LEU A 9 -16.91 -0.30 -9.10
CA LEU A 9 -16.16 -1.51 -9.39
C LEU A 9 -15.48 -2.01 -8.09
N PRO A 10 -15.36 -3.34 -7.89
CA PRO A 10 -14.67 -3.89 -6.74
C PRO A 10 -13.24 -3.37 -6.63
N GLN A 11 -12.93 -2.71 -5.52
CA GLN A 11 -11.61 -2.15 -5.23
C GLN A 11 -11.43 -2.00 -3.72
N GLN A 12 -10.18 -1.95 -3.29
CA GLN A 12 -9.86 -1.62 -1.91
C GLN A 12 -10.36 -0.22 -1.54
N THR A 13 -10.88 -0.09 -0.34
CA THR A 13 -11.10 1.22 0.27
C THR A 13 -9.75 1.89 0.59
N ALA A 14 -9.74 3.22 0.75
CA ALA A 14 -8.53 3.93 1.16
C ALA A 14 -7.96 3.40 2.49
N ALA A 15 -8.82 2.95 3.42
CA ALA A 15 -8.39 2.37 4.68
C ALA A 15 -7.70 1.00 4.48
N GLU A 16 -8.28 0.10 3.67
CA GLU A 16 -7.68 -1.20 3.33
C GLU A 16 -6.36 -1.02 2.56
N GLN A 17 -6.29 -0.04 1.65
CA GLN A 17 -5.06 0.28 0.93
C GLN A 17 -3.96 0.75 1.88
N VAL A 18 -4.26 1.65 2.83
CA VAL A 18 -3.30 2.06 3.87
C VAL A 18 -2.84 0.86 4.69
N ARG A 19 -3.76 -0.02 5.11
CA ARG A 19 -3.43 -1.24 5.86
C ARG A 19 -2.54 -2.19 5.06
N SER A 20 -2.79 -2.30 3.76
CA SER A 20 -1.98 -3.12 2.84
C SER A 20 -0.58 -2.54 2.62
N VAL A 21 -0.47 -1.21 2.53
CA VAL A 21 0.83 -0.51 2.47
C VAL A 21 1.63 -0.71 3.75
N LEU A 22 0.98 -0.69 4.91
CA LEU A 22 1.66 -0.97 6.18
C LEU A 22 2.06 -2.43 6.33
N ALA A 23 1.26 -3.37 5.83
CA ALA A 23 1.60 -4.78 5.86
C ALA A 23 2.85 -5.11 5.02
N ARG A 24 2.96 -4.50 3.83
CA ARG A 24 4.11 -4.69 2.92
C ARG A 24 5.36 -3.88 3.30
N ALA A 25 5.21 -2.86 4.16
CA ALA A 25 6.29 -1.93 4.45
C ALA A 25 7.37 -2.58 5.32
N VAL A 26 8.60 -2.59 4.80
CA VAL A 26 9.81 -2.98 5.54
C VAL A 26 10.53 -1.78 6.17
N SER A 27 10.22 -0.57 5.68
CA SER A 27 10.84 0.68 6.09
C SER A 27 9.80 1.80 6.21
N LEU A 28 10.05 2.71 7.15
CA LEU A 28 9.31 3.96 7.27
C LEU A 28 10.25 5.09 7.70
N SER A 29 9.90 6.33 7.38
CA SER A 29 10.61 7.50 7.88
C SER A 29 9.80 8.11 9.03
N LEU A 30 10.45 8.44 10.14
CA LEU A 30 9.87 9.09 11.29
C LEU A 30 10.38 10.53 11.37
N THR A 31 9.48 11.50 11.44
CA THR A 31 9.82 12.89 11.74
C THR A 31 9.40 13.23 13.17
N LEU A 32 10.37 13.70 13.97
CA LEU A 32 10.22 14.15 15.36
C LEU A 32 10.89 15.51 15.51
N ASP A 33 10.17 16.51 16.02
CA ASP A 33 10.67 17.88 16.25
C ASP A 33 11.39 18.51 15.03
N GLY A 34 10.98 18.12 13.81
CA GLY A 34 11.54 18.59 12.54
C GLY A 34 12.72 17.77 12.00
N GLU A 35 13.27 16.85 12.80
CA GLU A 35 14.30 15.92 12.36
C GLU A 35 13.70 14.63 11.82
N THR A 36 14.30 14.05 10.78
CA THR A 36 13.80 12.83 10.12
C THR A 36 14.78 11.68 10.28
N TYR A 37 14.24 10.51 10.62
CA TYR A 37 14.96 9.27 10.91
C TYR A 37 14.40 8.13 10.07
N ASP A 38 15.25 7.39 9.39
CA ASP A 38 14.83 6.21 8.62
C ASP A 38 14.86 4.96 9.50
N LEU A 39 13.71 4.30 9.60
CA LEU A 39 13.49 3.11 10.40
C LEU A 39 13.35 1.89 9.49
N LEU A 40 14.40 1.07 9.46
CA LEU A 40 14.45 -0.20 8.73
C LEU A 40 14.17 -1.35 9.72
N GLY A 41 13.07 -2.08 9.52
CA GLY A 41 12.72 -3.22 10.40
C GLY A 41 12.44 -2.87 11.87
N ALA A 42 12.44 -1.59 12.23
CA ALA A 42 12.25 -1.10 13.60
C ALA A 42 10.77 -0.80 13.93
N HIS A 43 9.83 -1.45 13.25
CA HIS A 43 8.40 -1.28 13.51
C HIS A 43 7.65 -2.60 13.36
N THR A 44 6.54 -2.70 14.08
CA THR A 44 5.60 -3.82 14.01
C THR A 44 4.19 -3.27 13.92
N VAL A 45 3.34 -3.93 13.13
CA VAL A 45 1.94 -3.54 12.94
C VAL A 45 1.06 -4.68 13.46
N GLY A 46 0.31 -4.41 14.53
CA GLY A 46 -0.63 -5.40 15.08
C GLY A 46 -1.86 -5.62 14.19
N ALA A 47 -2.65 -6.65 14.48
CA ALA A 47 -3.85 -7.01 13.70
C ALA A 47 -4.87 -5.86 13.52
N ARG A 48 -4.96 -4.94 14.50
CA ARG A 48 -5.82 -3.75 14.43
C ARG A 48 -5.12 -2.50 13.86
N GLY A 49 -3.95 -2.64 13.24
CA GLY A 49 -3.20 -1.53 12.65
C GLY A 49 -2.47 -0.69 13.69
N ARG A 50 -2.29 -1.21 14.92
CA ARG A 50 -1.50 -0.51 15.93
C ARG A 50 -0.03 -0.62 15.57
N ILE A 51 0.59 0.52 15.32
CA ILE A 51 2.01 0.61 14.99
C ILE A 51 2.79 0.74 16.29
N THR A 52 3.75 -0.17 16.48
CA THR A 52 4.70 -0.13 17.58
C THR A 52 6.10 -0.01 16.99
N LEU A 53 6.80 1.05 17.37
CA LEU A 53 8.19 1.29 17.01
C LEU A 53 9.10 0.65 18.05
N HIS A 54 10.21 0.11 17.56
CA HIS A 54 11.27 -0.52 18.34
C HIS A 54 12.59 0.19 18.00
N PRO A 55 12.75 1.47 18.41
CA PRO A 55 14.00 2.19 18.16
C PRO A 55 15.16 1.40 18.79
N PRO A 56 16.19 1.03 18.02
CA PRO A 56 17.34 0.35 18.58
C PRO A 56 18.02 1.26 19.63
N ALA A 57 18.55 0.65 20.68
CA ALA A 57 19.39 1.37 21.64
C ALA A 57 20.60 1.99 20.93
N ASP A 58 21.15 3.05 21.52
CA ASP A 58 22.35 3.74 21.01
C ASP A 58 22.18 4.30 19.58
N THR A 59 20.95 4.71 19.23
CA THR A 59 20.66 5.42 17.98
C THR A 59 20.36 6.89 18.25
N PRO A 60 20.65 7.81 17.30
CA PRO A 60 20.29 9.23 17.45
C PRO A 60 18.81 9.45 17.76
N LEU A 61 17.93 8.59 17.23
CA LEU A 61 16.51 8.61 17.55
C LEU A 61 16.24 8.25 19.03
N ALA A 62 16.91 7.22 19.56
CA ALA A 62 16.75 6.83 20.96
C ALA A 62 17.20 7.93 21.91
N ASP A 63 18.32 8.60 21.61
CA ASP A 63 18.81 9.75 22.37
C ASP A 63 17.85 10.93 22.29
N HIS A 64 17.37 11.28 21.09
CA HIS A 64 16.39 12.35 20.91
C HIS A 64 15.08 12.07 21.65
N LEU A 65 14.58 10.84 21.62
CA LEU A 65 13.39 10.43 22.38
C LEU A 65 13.63 10.51 23.89
N ALA A 66 14.78 10.05 24.38
CA ALA A 66 15.12 10.11 25.80
C ALA A 66 15.22 11.57 26.29
N ASP A 67 15.84 12.45 25.51
CA ASP A 67 15.98 13.88 25.79
C ASP A 67 14.62 14.61 25.75
N HIS A 68 13.76 14.30 24.77
CA HIS A 68 12.40 14.83 24.72
C HIS A 68 11.58 14.42 25.96
N LEU A 69 11.61 13.13 26.34
CA LEU A 69 10.92 12.62 27.53
C LEU A 69 11.50 13.19 28.83
N ALA A 70 12.81 13.47 28.89
CA ALA A 70 13.43 14.12 30.04
C ALA A 70 12.94 15.57 30.20
N ARG A 71 12.76 16.31 29.10
CA ARG A 71 12.22 17.69 29.11
C ARG A 71 10.72 17.74 29.43
N LEU A 72 9.96 16.77 28.92
CA LEU A 72 8.51 16.70 29.04
C LEU A 72 8.09 15.31 29.52
N PRO A 73 8.24 14.99 30.82
CA PRO A 73 7.98 13.64 31.34
C PRO A 73 6.54 13.14 31.15
N LEU A 74 5.61 14.06 31.00
CA LEU A 74 4.18 13.80 30.76
C LEU A 74 3.78 14.06 29.29
N GLY A 75 4.70 14.58 28.46
CA GLY A 75 4.46 14.90 27.06
C GLY A 75 4.82 13.71 26.16
N ALA A 76 3.81 13.15 25.50
CA ALA A 76 4.04 12.18 24.44
C ALA A 76 4.46 12.94 23.16
N PRO A 77 5.64 12.67 22.56
CA PRO A 77 6.13 13.43 21.42
C PRO A 77 5.20 13.28 20.22
N ASP A 78 4.86 14.39 19.59
CA ASP A 78 4.15 14.41 18.31
C ASP A 78 5.10 13.99 17.19
N VAL A 79 4.67 13.03 16.40
CA VAL A 79 5.45 12.46 15.31
C VAL A 79 4.65 12.33 14.04
N ARG A 80 5.38 12.26 12.94
CA ARG A 80 4.86 11.90 11.62
C ARG A 80 5.63 10.68 11.11
N LEU A 81 4.90 9.64 10.70
CA LEU A 81 5.46 8.51 9.96
C LEU A 81 5.08 8.64 8.50
N ASP A 82 6.07 8.56 7.62
CA ASP A 82 5.88 8.53 6.17
C ASP A 82 6.31 7.18 5.61
N LEU A 83 5.45 6.61 4.76
CA LEU A 83 5.70 5.36 4.05
C LEU A 83 5.50 5.60 2.56
N THR A 84 6.43 5.08 1.76
CA THR A 84 6.34 5.11 0.30
C THR A 84 6.19 3.70 -0.22
N ASP A 85 5.07 3.44 -0.87
CA ASP A 85 4.80 2.16 -1.55
C ASP A 85 5.32 2.23 -2.98
N ILE A 86 6.28 1.37 -3.29
CA ILE A 86 6.96 1.30 -4.57
C ILE A 86 6.62 -0.04 -5.23
N ALA A 87 6.22 0.00 -6.50
CA ALA A 87 5.99 -1.21 -7.27
C ALA A 87 7.30 -2.04 -7.36
N PRO A 88 7.23 -3.38 -7.19
CA PRO A 88 8.39 -4.26 -7.21
C PRO A 88 9.03 -4.38 -8.61
N THR A 89 8.27 -4.09 -9.66
CA THR A 89 8.71 -4.12 -11.06
C THR A 89 9.34 -2.79 -11.46
N ALA A 90 10.30 -2.85 -12.39
CA ALA A 90 11.07 -1.68 -12.86
C ALA A 90 10.27 -0.78 -13.82
N LEU A 91 9.20 -0.19 -13.30
CA LEU A 91 8.26 0.70 -13.99
C LEU A 91 8.73 2.16 -14.00
N ARG A 92 8.34 2.90 -15.03
CA ARG A 92 8.23 4.36 -15.01
C ARG A 92 7.25 4.76 -13.93
N ASP A 93 7.57 5.80 -13.15
CA ASP A 93 6.72 6.34 -12.08
C ASP A 93 6.23 5.29 -11.07
N ARG A 94 7.13 4.40 -10.64
CA ARG A 94 6.85 3.23 -9.78
C ARG A 94 6.28 3.52 -8.39
N VAL A 95 6.10 4.78 -7.98
CA VAL A 95 5.50 5.10 -6.68
C VAL A 95 3.99 4.93 -6.78
N ARG A 96 3.45 3.90 -6.12
CA ARG A 96 2.02 3.55 -6.17
C ARG A 96 1.21 4.38 -5.19
N ALA A 97 1.75 4.55 -3.98
CA ALA A 97 1.13 5.33 -2.93
C ALA A 97 2.16 5.92 -1.96
N ARG A 98 1.77 6.98 -1.27
CA ARG A 98 2.44 7.50 -0.08
C ARG A 98 1.44 7.58 1.06
N VAL A 99 1.82 7.05 2.21
CA VAL A 99 1.00 7.07 3.42
C VAL A 99 1.68 7.94 4.45
N ALA A 100 0.92 8.85 5.03
CA ALA A 100 1.36 9.70 6.11
C ALA A 100 0.47 9.48 7.34
N LEU A 101 1.10 9.18 8.47
CA LEU A 101 0.46 8.92 9.74
C LEU A 101 0.98 9.93 10.74
N THR A 102 0.09 10.67 11.40
CA THR A 102 0.50 11.59 12.48
C THR A 102 -0.16 11.21 13.77
N GLY A 103 0.56 11.36 14.87
CA GLY A 103 0.08 11.00 16.18
C GLY A 103 1.14 11.22 17.24
N ARG A 104 0.91 10.69 18.42
CA ARG A 104 1.86 10.77 19.53
C ARG A 104 2.50 9.43 19.82
N LEU A 105 3.77 9.40 20.21
CA LEU A 105 4.38 8.17 20.70
C LEU A 105 4.13 8.02 22.19
N VAL A 106 3.51 6.90 22.57
CA VAL A 106 3.26 6.54 23.97
C VAL A 106 3.95 5.21 24.29
N PRO A 107 4.38 4.96 25.52
CA PRO A 107 4.90 3.66 25.91
C PRO A 107 3.93 2.54 25.55
N ALA A 108 4.42 1.48 24.90
CA ALA A 108 3.58 0.34 24.52
C ALA A 108 3.11 -0.45 25.76
N THR A 109 3.95 -0.48 26.80
CA THR A 109 3.64 -1.08 28.10
C THR A 109 3.60 0.01 29.17
N PRO A 110 2.42 0.30 29.76
CA PRO A 110 2.31 1.26 30.85
C PRO A 110 3.16 0.83 32.06
N GLY A 111 3.95 1.75 32.61
CA GLY A 111 4.76 1.48 33.81
C GLY A 111 6.03 0.66 33.57
N ALA A 112 6.41 0.37 32.32
CA ALA A 112 7.72 -0.18 32.03
C ALA A 112 8.81 0.83 32.46
N PRO A 113 9.88 0.38 33.16
CA PRO A 113 10.96 1.27 33.56
C PRO A 113 11.63 1.84 32.31
N ALA A 114 11.68 3.17 32.21
CA ALA A 114 12.46 3.84 31.19
C ALA A 114 13.94 3.58 31.47
N VAL A 115 14.61 2.89 30.56
CA VAL A 115 16.06 2.70 30.64
C VAL A 115 16.71 3.89 29.90
N PRO A 116 17.63 4.64 30.53
CA PRO A 116 18.36 5.70 29.85
C PRO A 116 19.04 5.17 28.58
N GLY A 117 18.84 5.82 27.43
CA GLY A 117 19.36 5.38 26.13
C GLY A 117 18.57 4.25 25.45
N ALA A 118 17.52 3.72 26.09
CA ALA A 118 16.65 2.70 25.53
C ALA A 118 15.18 2.97 25.89
N PRO A 119 14.44 3.75 25.06
CA PRO A 119 13.07 4.18 25.37
C PRO A 119 12.03 3.05 25.36
N GLY A 120 12.44 1.80 25.09
CA GLY A 120 11.55 0.65 25.00
C GLY A 120 10.59 0.72 23.80
N PRO A 121 9.66 -0.24 23.67
CA PRO A 121 8.68 -0.22 22.58
C PRO A 121 7.71 0.95 22.74
N LEU A 122 7.54 1.73 21.68
CA LEU A 122 6.66 2.90 21.63
C LEU A 122 5.50 2.67 20.68
N ARG A 123 4.26 2.85 21.13
CA ARG A 123 3.05 2.76 20.32
C ARG A 123 2.69 4.12 19.75
N LEU A 124 2.30 4.17 18.49
CA LEU A 124 1.67 5.35 17.90
C LEU A 124 0.20 5.46 18.37
N ASP A 125 -0.11 6.54 19.07
CA ASP A 125 -1.47 7.03 19.30
C ASP A 125 -1.89 7.85 18.08
N LEU A 126 -2.49 7.15 17.11
CA LEU A 126 -2.77 7.66 15.77
C LEU A 126 -3.88 8.72 15.80
N ALA A 127 -3.57 9.92 15.31
CA ALA A 127 -4.52 11.03 15.21
C ALA A 127 -5.03 11.24 13.78
N ARG A 128 -4.16 11.09 12.76
CA ARG A 128 -4.51 11.35 11.37
C ARG A 128 -3.82 10.39 10.42
N VAL A 129 -4.53 10.05 9.34
CA VAL A 129 -4.02 9.20 8.26
C VAL A 129 -4.32 9.89 6.93
N VAL A 130 -3.31 10.05 6.09
CA VAL A 130 -3.46 10.56 4.73
C VAL A 130 -2.83 9.58 3.75
N LEU A 131 -3.62 9.14 2.78
CA LEU A 131 -3.19 8.35 1.65
C LEU A 131 -3.06 9.26 0.43
N ARG A 132 -1.96 9.16 -0.30
CA ARG A 132 -1.76 9.82 -1.59
C ARG A 132 -1.47 8.78 -2.64
N THR A 133 -2.26 8.76 -3.71
CA THR A 133 -2.09 7.89 -4.88
C THR A 133 -2.03 8.75 -6.14
N HIS A 134 -1.88 8.12 -7.31
CA HIS A 134 -2.00 8.84 -8.58
C HIS A 134 -3.40 9.45 -8.78
N ALA A 135 -4.44 8.86 -8.19
CA ALA A 135 -5.82 9.34 -8.27
C ALA A 135 -6.09 10.55 -7.37
N GLY A 136 -5.18 10.87 -6.43
CA GLY A 136 -5.31 12.00 -5.53
C GLY A 136 -5.00 11.67 -4.07
N ALA A 137 -5.29 12.64 -3.20
CA ALA A 137 -5.13 12.50 -1.76
C ALA A 137 -6.48 12.19 -1.09
N ALA A 138 -6.48 11.25 -0.16
CA ALA A 138 -7.63 10.87 0.66
C ALA A 138 -7.23 10.89 2.14
N GLU A 139 -8.05 11.53 2.96
CA GLU A 139 -7.93 11.45 4.42
C GLU A 139 -8.72 10.25 4.92
N VAL A 140 -8.10 9.42 5.76
CA VAL A 140 -8.71 8.21 6.31
C VAL A 140 -8.98 8.45 7.80
N ALA A 141 -10.24 8.27 8.20
CA ALA A 141 -10.61 8.38 9.60
C ALA A 141 -9.89 7.28 10.43
N PRO A 142 -9.30 7.61 11.60
CA PRO A 142 -8.61 6.61 12.43
C PRO A 142 -9.47 5.40 12.80
N GLY A 143 -10.78 5.60 12.99
CA GLY A 143 -11.73 4.51 13.23
C GLY A 143 -11.88 3.56 12.04
N ALA A 144 -11.97 4.09 10.81
CA ALA A 144 -12.04 3.29 9.60
C ALA A 144 -10.73 2.52 9.37
N TYR A 145 -9.59 3.16 9.61
CA TYR A 145 -8.27 2.53 9.57
C TYR A 145 -8.13 1.35 10.56
N ALA A 146 -8.63 1.51 11.78
CA ALA A 146 -8.56 0.48 12.82
C ALA A 146 -9.45 -0.74 12.52
N LEU A 147 -10.57 -0.53 11.82
CA LEU A 147 -11.52 -1.57 11.43
C LEU A 147 -11.14 -2.26 10.11
N ALA A 148 -10.39 -1.58 9.24
CA ALA A 148 -9.93 -2.15 7.98
C ALA A 148 -8.93 -3.29 8.20
N SER A 149 -8.99 -4.28 7.33
CA SER A 149 -7.98 -5.34 7.22
C SER A 149 -7.07 -5.05 6.01
N PRO A 150 -5.79 -5.45 6.05
CA PRO A 150 -4.97 -5.43 4.84
C PRO A 150 -5.54 -6.41 3.81
N ASP A 151 -5.19 -6.21 2.54
CA ASP A 151 -5.48 -7.19 1.49
C ASP A 151 -4.84 -8.54 1.83
N PRO A 152 -5.52 -9.68 1.56
CA PRO A 152 -4.94 -11.00 1.76
C PRO A 152 -3.63 -11.21 0.99
N LEU A 153 -3.47 -10.54 -0.16
CA LEU A 153 -2.27 -10.65 -0.99
C LEU A 153 -1.16 -9.68 -0.56
N ALA A 154 -1.40 -8.77 0.40
CA ALA A 154 -0.49 -7.65 0.64
C ALA A 154 0.97 -8.04 0.94
N LEU A 155 1.21 -9.18 1.61
CA LEU A 155 2.56 -9.67 1.92
C LEU A 155 3.24 -10.35 0.72
N GLU A 156 2.47 -11.11 -0.06
CA GLU A 156 2.99 -11.92 -1.18
C GLU A 156 2.93 -11.18 -2.53
N GLU A 157 2.26 -10.02 -2.60
CA GLU A 157 2.06 -9.24 -3.82
C GLU A 157 3.38 -8.97 -4.53
N ALA A 158 4.43 -8.60 -3.78
CA ALA A 158 5.72 -8.29 -4.36
C ALA A 158 6.31 -9.50 -5.11
N ALA A 159 6.28 -10.68 -4.48
CA ALA A 159 6.75 -11.93 -5.08
C ALA A 159 5.90 -12.33 -6.29
N LEU A 160 4.57 -12.18 -6.20
CA LEU A 160 3.65 -12.46 -7.31
C LEU A 160 3.93 -11.58 -8.53
N LEU A 161 4.10 -10.27 -8.33
CA LEU A 161 4.34 -9.33 -9.43
C LEU A 161 5.72 -9.54 -10.07
N SER A 162 6.75 -9.78 -9.26
CA SER A 162 8.08 -10.12 -9.76
C SER A 162 8.06 -11.43 -10.56
N HIS A 163 7.41 -12.47 -10.02
CA HIS A 163 7.27 -13.74 -10.73
C HIS A 163 6.51 -13.60 -12.06
N LEU A 164 5.40 -12.86 -12.06
CA LEU A 164 4.63 -12.57 -13.28
C LEU A 164 5.48 -11.82 -14.32
N ALA A 165 6.32 -10.88 -13.89
CA ALA A 165 7.20 -10.13 -14.78
C ALA A 165 8.34 -10.99 -15.36
N ASP A 166 8.95 -11.86 -14.55
CA ASP A 166 10.16 -12.59 -14.92
C ASP A 166 9.86 -13.93 -15.63
N ALA A 167 8.85 -14.67 -15.18
CA ALA A 167 8.56 -16.02 -15.65
C ALA A 167 7.42 -16.08 -16.69
N HIS A 168 6.60 -15.03 -16.78
CA HIS A 168 5.31 -15.06 -17.48
C HIS A 168 5.05 -13.81 -18.32
N ALA A 169 6.07 -13.32 -19.01
CA ALA A 169 5.96 -12.15 -19.89
C ALA A 169 4.96 -12.35 -21.06
N ASP A 170 4.77 -13.58 -21.51
CA ASP A 170 3.76 -14.00 -22.48
C ASP A 170 2.33 -13.77 -21.94
N LEU A 171 2.05 -14.21 -20.70
CA LEU A 171 0.75 -13.99 -20.06
C LEU A 171 0.46 -12.49 -19.88
N VAL A 172 1.48 -11.68 -19.55
CA VAL A 172 1.32 -10.21 -19.47
C VAL A 172 0.92 -9.64 -20.83
N GLY A 173 1.53 -10.12 -21.92
CA GLY A 173 1.14 -9.75 -23.28
C GLY A 173 -0.31 -10.13 -23.61
N ASP A 174 -0.73 -11.34 -23.26
CA ASP A 174 -2.10 -11.81 -23.51
C ASP A 174 -3.15 -11.00 -22.72
N LEU A 175 -2.82 -10.58 -21.49
CA LEU A 175 -3.68 -9.70 -20.69
C LEU A 175 -3.85 -8.31 -21.33
N VAL A 176 -2.81 -7.79 -22.01
CA VAL A 176 -2.91 -6.55 -22.79
C VAL A 176 -3.81 -6.74 -24.00
N VAL A 177 -3.68 -7.87 -24.70
CA VAL A 177 -4.54 -8.21 -25.84
C VAL A 177 -6.01 -8.32 -25.41
N LEU A 178 -6.28 -8.81 -24.19
CA LEU A 178 -7.63 -8.85 -23.62
C LEU A 178 -8.26 -7.45 -23.51
N ALA A 179 -7.47 -6.43 -23.16
CA ALA A 179 -7.95 -5.05 -23.10
C ALA A 179 -8.31 -4.48 -24.50
N GLY A 180 -7.70 -5.03 -25.55
CA GLY A 180 -8.02 -4.72 -26.95
C GLY A 180 -7.93 -3.23 -27.25
N ALA A 181 -8.93 -2.70 -27.96
CA ALA A 181 -8.98 -1.31 -28.42
C ALA A 181 -9.11 -0.26 -27.30
N ARG A 182 -9.18 -0.66 -26.02
CA ARG A 182 -9.21 0.26 -24.88
C ARG A 182 -7.86 0.95 -24.65
N LEU A 183 -6.78 0.38 -25.18
CA LEU A 183 -5.44 0.93 -25.03
C LEU A 183 -5.05 1.74 -26.27
N PRO A 184 -4.40 2.90 -26.09
CA PRO A 184 -3.72 3.58 -27.18
C PRO A 184 -2.73 2.65 -27.88
N HIS A 185 -2.59 2.81 -29.20
CA HIS A 185 -1.58 2.13 -29.99
C HIS A 185 -0.16 2.58 -29.60
N GLY A 186 0.83 1.74 -29.84
CA GLY A 186 2.24 2.08 -29.62
C GLY A 186 2.77 1.81 -28.21
N VAL A 187 2.18 0.84 -27.50
CA VAL A 187 2.75 0.32 -26.25
C VAL A 187 4.16 -0.20 -26.53
N VAL A 188 5.15 0.35 -25.84
CA VAL A 188 6.57 -0.03 -25.94
C VAL A 188 6.89 -1.16 -24.97
N ARG A 189 6.28 -1.12 -23.79
CA ARG A 189 6.52 -2.09 -22.72
C ARG A 189 5.28 -2.22 -21.84
N THR A 190 5.00 -3.43 -21.38
CA THR A 190 4.00 -3.65 -20.33
C THR A 190 4.61 -4.44 -19.19
N LEU A 191 4.25 -4.05 -17.97
CA LEU A 191 4.73 -4.69 -16.75
C LEU A 191 3.63 -4.73 -15.69
N PRO A 192 3.63 -5.75 -14.80
CA PRO A 192 2.74 -5.80 -13.64
C PRO A 192 2.99 -4.61 -12.69
N LEU A 193 1.94 -3.90 -12.30
CA LEU A 193 2.00 -2.73 -11.41
C LEU A 193 1.52 -3.04 -9.99
N ALA A 194 0.38 -3.71 -9.86
CA ALA A 194 -0.24 -4.01 -8.58
C ALA A 194 -1.14 -5.24 -8.72
N MET A 195 -1.36 -5.95 -7.62
CA MET A 195 -2.32 -7.02 -7.53
C MET A 195 -2.99 -6.98 -6.16
N ASP A 196 -4.32 -6.91 -6.16
CA ASP A 196 -5.14 -6.98 -4.96
C ASP A 196 -6.11 -8.17 -5.09
N GLN A 197 -6.88 -8.46 -4.05
CA GLN A 197 -7.85 -9.56 -4.10
C GLN A 197 -8.87 -9.45 -5.25
N HIS A 198 -9.09 -8.26 -5.82
CA HIS A 198 -10.11 -8.02 -6.83
C HIS A 198 -9.57 -7.93 -8.26
N ALA A 199 -8.28 -7.65 -8.44
CA ALA A 199 -7.73 -7.33 -9.76
C ALA A 199 -6.22 -7.51 -9.87
N VAL A 200 -5.78 -7.68 -11.11
CA VAL A 200 -4.40 -7.41 -11.53
C VAL A 200 -4.35 -6.08 -12.28
N SER A 201 -3.35 -5.26 -12.00
CA SER A 201 -3.10 -3.99 -12.68
C SER A 201 -1.77 -4.05 -13.43
N LEU A 202 -1.78 -3.66 -14.70
CA LEU A 202 -0.63 -3.60 -15.57
C LEU A 202 -0.37 -2.14 -15.96
N ARG A 203 0.90 -1.74 -16.04
CA ARG A 203 1.28 -0.45 -16.60
C ARG A 203 1.80 -0.64 -18.01
N CYS A 204 1.17 0.05 -18.95
CA CYS A 204 1.57 0.11 -20.36
C CYS A 204 2.34 1.42 -20.58
N GLU A 205 3.62 1.31 -20.90
CA GLU A 205 4.52 2.42 -21.16
C GLU A 205 4.59 2.71 -22.67
N TYR A 206 4.61 4.00 -23.01
CA TYR A 206 4.71 4.50 -24.39
C TYR A 206 6.01 5.27 -24.58
N GLY A 207 6.25 5.76 -25.80
CA GLY A 207 7.37 6.67 -26.07
C GLY A 207 7.37 7.88 -25.12
N GLU A 208 6.17 8.42 -24.84
CA GLU A 208 5.94 9.42 -23.81
C GLU A 208 4.79 8.97 -22.90
N GLY A 209 5.02 9.02 -21.58
CA GLY A 209 4.01 8.69 -20.58
C GLY A 209 3.70 7.19 -20.45
N HIS A 210 2.60 6.91 -19.77
CA HIS A 210 2.11 5.56 -19.48
C HIS A 210 0.60 5.60 -19.23
N CYS A 211 -0.06 4.43 -19.31
CA CYS A 211 -1.41 4.24 -18.77
C CYS A 211 -1.49 2.96 -17.95
N ASP A 212 -2.41 2.93 -16.99
CA ASP A 212 -2.62 1.79 -16.11
C ASP A 212 -3.91 1.06 -16.50
N LEU A 213 -3.77 -0.23 -16.80
CA LEU A 213 -4.85 -1.14 -17.12
C LEU A 213 -5.17 -1.98 -15.88
N ARG A 214 -6.40 -1.89 -15.38
CA ARG A 214 -6.90 -2.75 -14.29
C ARG A 214 -7.85 -3.81 -14.83
N LEU A 215 -7.50 -5.07 -14.64
CA LEU A 215 -8.30 -6.24 -15.06
C LEU A 215 -8.92 -6.89 -13.82
N LEU A 216 -10.23 -6.79 -13.71
CA LEU A 216 -11.00 -7.32 -12.58
C LEU A 216 -11.09 -8.83 -12.67
N PHE A 217 -10.75 -9.50 -11.58
CA PHE A 217 -10.99 -10.93 -11.43
C PHE A 217 -12.50 -11.24 -11.41
N PRO A 218 -12.91 -12.42 -11.90
CA PRO A 218 -14.31 -12.83 -11.87
C PRO A 218 -14.86 -13.05 -10.45
N GLY A 219 -13.97 -13.19 -9.46
CA GLY A 219 -14.26 -13.24 -8.03
C GLY A 219 -13.01 -12.91 -7.22
N PRO A 220 -13.14 -12.68 -5.90
CA PRO A 220 -12.00 -12.29 -5.08
C PRO A 220 -11.02 -13.46 -4.90
N ALA A 221 -9.72 -13.18 -5.06
CA ALA A 221 -8.63 -14.08 -4.73
C ALA A 221 -8.32 -14.01 -3.22
N ARG A 222 -8.27 -15.15 -2.55
CA ARG A 222 -8.04 -15.22 -1.10
C ARG A 222 -6.58 -15.39 -0.71
N ASP A 223 -5.77 -15.89 -1.63
CA ASP A 223 -4.35 -16.12 -1.45
C ASP A 223 -3.59 -16.06 -2.79
N ALA A 224 -2.27 -16.18 -2.72
CA ALA A 224 -1.38 -16.09 -3.86
C ALA A 224 -1.66 -17.17 -4.93
N ALA A 225 -2.07 -18.37 -4.54
CA ALA A 225 -2.38 -19.44 -5.48
C ALA A 225 -3.68 -19.15 -6.22
N GLU A 226 -4.73 -18.75 -5.51
CA GLU A 226 -5.99 -18.33 -6.11
C GLU A 226 -5.81 -17.10 -7.02
N ALA A 227 -4.90 -16.17 -6.68
CA ALA A 227 -4.59 -15.01 -7.53
C ALA A 227 -3.99 -15.44 -8.87
N GLY A 228 -3.04 -16.38 -8.87
CA GLY A 228 -2.49 -16.96 -10.09
C GLY A 228 -3.56 -17.68 -10.94
N ASP A 229 -4.50 -18.37 -10.30
CA ASP A 229 -5.67 -18.97 -10.96
C ASP A 229 -6.58 -17.90 -11.57
N MET A 230 -6.84 -16.80 -10.86
CA MET A 230 -7.68 -15.72 -11.37
C MET A 230 -7.06 -15.08 -12.61
N VAL A 231 -5.73 -14.85 -12.63
CA VAL A 231 -5.02 -14.35 -13.81
C VAL A 231 -5.21 -15.27 -15.01
N ARG A 232 -5.05 -16.59 -14.84
CA ARG A 232 -5.30 -17.56 -15.91
C ARG A 232 -6.76 -17.56 -16.37
N ARG A 233 -7.71 -17.44 -15.43
CA ARG A 233 -9.14 -17.38 -15.73
C ARG A 233 -9.49 -16.17 -16.61
N LEU A 234 -8.86 -15.01 -16.40
CA LEU A 234 -9.05 -13.82 -17.25
C LEU A 234 -8.80 -14.11 -18.73
N LEU A 235 -7.77 -14.91 -19.03
CA LEU A 235 -7.37 -15.24 -20.39
C LEU A 235 -8.28 -16.30 -21.04
N THR A 236 -8.85 -17.18 -20.22
CA THR A 236 -9.80 -18.22 -20.68
C THR A 236 -11.26 -17.75 -20.75
N ALA A 237 -11.58 -16.61 -20.13
CA ALA A 237 -12.94 -16.09 -20.12
C ALA A 237 -13.36 -15.64 -21.55
N PRO A 238 -14.59 -15.97 -21.99
CA PRO A 238 -15.06 -15.53 -23.29
C PRO A 238 -15.08 -13.99 -23.32
N ARG A 239 -14.50 -13.41 -24.37
CA ARG A 239 -14.48 -11.96 -24.57
C ARG A 239 -15.93 -11.49 -24.70
N CYS A 240 -16.47 -10.84 -23.66
CA CYS A 240 -17.77 -10.19 -23.76
C CYS A 240 -17.66 -9.04 -24.77
N GLY A 241 -18.02 -9.31 -26.02
CA GLY A 241 -18.23 -8.28 -27.03
C GLY A 241 -19.42 -7.43 -26.57
N HIS A 242 -19.17 -6.23 -26.07
CA HIS A 242 -20.22 -5.24 -25.97
C HIS A 242 -20.62 -4.82 -27.39
N HIS A 243 -21.71 -5.41 -27.88
CA HIS A 243 -22.46 -4.90 -29.03
C HIS A 243 -22.85 -3.44 -28.72
N HIS A 244 -22.29 -2.49 -29.46
CA HIS A 244 -22.90 -1.18 -29.61
C HIS A 244 -24.05 -1.36 -30.60
N ASP A 245 -25.28 -1.49 -30.10
CA ASP A 245 -26.46 -1.28 -30.93
C ASP A 245 -26.53 0.21 -31.25
N HIS A 246 -26.17 0.55 -32.49
CA HIS A 246 -26.55 1.81 -33.12
C HIS A 246 -28.00 1.69 -33.62
N SER A 247 -28.85 2.61 -33.18
CA SER A 247 -30.05 3.04 -33.89
C SER A 247 -30.08 4.55 -33.91
#